data_AF-A0A6J4XIS5-F1
#
_entry.id   AF-A0A6J4XIS5-F1
#
_cell.length_a   1.000
_cell.length_b   1.000
_cell.length_c   1.000
_cell.angle_alpha   90.00
_cell.angle_beta   90.00
_cell.angle_gamma   90.00
#
_symmetry.space_group_name_H-M   'P 1'
#
loop_
_entity.id
_entity.type
_entity.pdbx_description
1 polymer ?
#
loop_
_entity_poly.entity_id
_entity_poly.type
_entity_poly.pdbx_seq_one_letter_code
_entity_poly.pdbx_strand_id
1 'polypeptide(L)'
;MREIKVGFARFYNRRHNRRGYFWGDRFKSVIVDKGETLVNCLAYIDLNPLRAGLVDRPEDYRWNSLGYHLQTQNKDQFVSENYQRFKHLFYSKHEKKPKPIKGLDGMYSLKRLSEVI
;
A
#
# COMPACT_ATOMS: atom_id res chain seq x y z
N MET A 1 0.46 -9.82 -1.32
CA MET A 1 1.73 -9.05 -1.24
C MET A 1 3.00 -9.75 -1.70
N ARG A 2 3.32 -10.98 -1.23
CA ARG A 2 4.55 -11.68 -1.67
C ARG A 2 4.62 -11.81 -3.19
N GLU A 3 3.52 -12.20 -3.83
CA GLU A 3 3.45 -12.42 -5.27
C GLU A 3 3.76 -11.14 -6.06
N ILE A 4 3.14 -10.02 -5.70
CA ILE A 4 3.39 -8.70 -6.30
C ILE A 4 4.88 -8.31 -6.15
N LYS A 5 5.41 -8.36 -4.92
CA LYS A 5 6.80 -7.95 -4.65
C LYS A 5 7.82 -8.82 -5.40
N VAL A 6 7.65 -10.14 -5.35
CA VAL A 6 8.58 -11.09 -6.00
C VAL A 6 8.47 -10.99 -7.51
N GLY A 7 7.25 -10.88 -8.05
CA GLY A 7 7.02 -10.72 -9.49
C GLY A 7 7.71 -9.48 -10.03
N PHE A 8 7.50 -8.32 -9.40
CA PHE A 8 8.14 -7.07 -9.80
C PHE A 8 9.66 -7.10 -9.66
N ALA A 9 10.20 -7.62 -8.55
CA ALA A 9 11.64 -7.73 -8.35
C ALA A 9 12.31 -8.58 -9.44
N ARG A 10 11.70 -9.72 -9.80
CA ARG A 10 12.19 -10.59 -10.89
C ARG A 10 12.14 -9.87 -12.24
N PHE A 11 11.04 -9.19 -12.54
CA PHE A 11 10.88 -8.40 -13.76
C PHE A 11 11.96 -7.32 -13.87
N TYR A 12 12.11 -6.49 -12.83
CA TYR A 12 13.04 -5.37 -12.83
C TYR A 12 14.49 -5.84 -12.92
N ASN A 13 14.88 -6.84 -12.12
CA ASN A 13 16.24 -7.37 -12.12
C ASN A 13 16.61 -7.97 -13.49
N ARG A 14 15.70 -8.71 -14.13
CA ARG A 14 15.91 -9.23 -15.49
C ARG A 14 16.04 -8.10 -16.51
N ARG A 15 15.15 -7.10 -16.47
CA ARG A 15 15.15 -5.96 -17.39
C ARG A 15 16.44 -5.14 -17.32
N HIS A 16 17.02 -5.00 -16.13
CA HIS A 16 18.18 -4.15 -15.89
C HIS A 16 19.48 -4.94 -15.66
N ASN A 17 19.50 -6.25 -15.96
CA ASN A 17 20.63 -7.15 -15.70
C ASN A 17 21.21 -7.03 -14.27
N ARG A 18 20.34 -6.79 -13.28
CA ARG A 18 20.70 -6.68 -11.86
C ARG A 18 20.54 -8.01 -11.15
N ARG A 19 21.32 -8.21 -10.09
CA ARG A 19 21.20 -9.33 -9.15
C ARG A 19 20.99 -8.80 -7.73
N GLY A 20 20.45 -9.64 -6.85
CA GLY A 20 20.25 -9.31 -5.43
C GLY A 20 18.87 -8.74 -5.11
N TYR A 21 18.75 -8.20 -3.88
CA TYR A 21 17.51 -7.68 -3.33
C TYR A 21 17.06 -6.40 -4.03
N PHE A 22 15.78 -6.36 -4.42
CA PHE A 22 15.15 -5.15 -4.96
C PHE A 22 14.47 -4.33 -3.86
N TRP A 23 13.82 -5.00 -2.91
CA TRP A 23 13.12 -4.36 -1.80
C TRP A 23 14.03 -4.29 -0.58
N GLY A 24 14.03 -3.15 0.12
CA GLY A 24 14.72 -3.02 1.43
C GLY A 24 14.02 -3.84 2.51
N ASP A 25 12.86 -3.39 2.97
CA ASP A 25 12.16 -4.01 4.09
C ASP A 25 11.01 -4.97 3.70
N ARG A 26 10.59 -5.78 4.68
CA ARG A 26 9.36 -6.57 4.60
C ARG A 26 8.14 -5.65 4.60
N PHE A 27 7.11 -6.05 3.85
CA PHE A 27 5.84 -5.32 3.84
C PHE A 27 5.14 -5.42 5.20
N LYS A 28 4.71 -4.29 5.75
CA LYS A 28 3.93 -4.21 6.99
C LYS A 28 2.44 -4.20 6.65
N SER A 29 1.67 -5.06 7.29
CA SER A 29 0.22 -5.18 7.10
C SER A 29 -0.48 -4.70 8.37
N VAL A 30 -1.25 -3.62 8.24
CA VAL A 30 -2.03 -3.04 9.33
C VAL A 30 -3.50 -3.00 8.94
N ILE A 31 -4.39 -3.19 9.90
CA ILE A 31 -5.79 -2.81 9.78
C ILE A 31 -5.90 -1.36 10.20
N VAL A 32 -6.65 -0.61 9.43
CA VAL A 32 -7.03 0.77 9.74
C VAL A 32 -8.53 0.75 9.99
N ASP A 33 -8.93 1.25 11.15
CA ASP A 33 -10.33 1.40 11.52
C ASP A 33 -11.00 2.48 10.68
N LYS A 34 -12.33 2.41 10.58
CA LYS A 34 -13.13 3.39 9.84
C LYS A 34 -13.09 4.75 10.55
N GLY A 35 -13.53 5.79 9.85
CA GLY A 35 -13.61 7.15 10.40
C GLY A 35 -12.30 7.91 10.28
N GLU A 36 -11.93 8.66 11.33
CA GLU A 36 -10.81 9.60 11.30
C GLU A 36 -9.47 8.94 10.99
N THR A 37 -9.17 7.77 11.57
CA THR A 37 -7.91 7.07 11.32
C THR A 37 -7.74 6.72 9.84
N LEU A 38 -8.82 6.31 9.16
CA LEU A 38 -8.81 6.07 7.72
C LEU A 38 -8.56 7.35 6.93
N VAL A 39 -9.26 8.44 7.25
CA VAL A 39 -9.08 9.74 6.58
C VAL A 39 -7.65 10.24 6.75
N ASN A 40 -7.11 10.16 7.95
CA ASN A 40 -5.73 10.54 8.25
C ASN A 40 -4.72 9.68 7.48
N CYS A 41 -4.97 8.36 7.35
CA CYS A 41 -4.12 7.48 6.55
C CYS A 41 -4.15 7.82 5.06
N LEU A 42 -5.33 8.12 4.50
CA LEU A 42 -5.46 8.54 3.10
C LEU A 42 -4.73 9.87 2.85
N ALA A 43 -4.99 10.88 3.69
CA ALA A 43 -4.32 12.17 3.61
C ALA A 43 -2.79 12.03 3.76
N TYR A 44 -2.32 11.16 4.64
CA TYR A 44 -0.88 10.87 4.77
C TYR A 44 -0.29 10.38 3.44
N ILE A 45 -0.95 9.42 2.77
CA ILE A 45 -0.50 8.86 1.49
C ILE A 45 -0.46 9.94 0.41
N ASP A 46 -1.53 10.72 0.26
CA ASP A 46 -1.63 11.73 -0.79
C ASP A 46 -0.64 12.89 -0.59
N LEU A 47 -0.27 13.19 0.66
CA LEU A 47 0.71 14.24 1.00
C LEU A 47 2.18 13.76 0.95
N ASN A 48 2.47 12.47 0.79
CA ASN A 48 3.85 11.97 0.73
C ASN A 48 4.69 12.56 -0.42
N PRO A 49 4.16 12.74 -1.65
CA PRO A 49 4.90 13.36 -2.75
C PRO A 49 5.34 14.78 -2.43
N LEU A 50 4.49 15.55 -1.74
CA LEU A 50 4.80 16.90 -1.27
C LEU A 50 5.91 16.86 -0.21
N ARG A 51 5.80 15.99 0.79
CA ARG A 51 6.84 15.78 1.80
C ARG A 51 8.18 15.33 1.21
N ALA A 52 8.15 14.60 0.11
CA ALA A 52 9.33 14.14 -0.62
C ALA A 52 9.91 15.20 -1.57
N GLY A 53 9.28 16.38 -1.71
CA GLY A 53 9.73 17.44 -2.61
C GLY A 53 9.56 17.11 -4.09
N LEU A 54 8.65 16.20 -4.44
CA LEU A 54 8.40 15.81 -5.84
C LEU A 54 7.44 16.74 -6.58
N VAL A 55 6.57 17.43 -5.83
CA VAL A 55 5.52 18.33 -6.32
C VAL A 55 5.23 19.41 -5.28
N ASP A 56 4.72 20.56 -5.73
CA ASP A 56 4.32 21.67 -4.86
C ASP A 56 2.89 21.51 -4.30
N ARG A 57 2.05 20.70 -4.97
CA ARG A 57 0.69 20.37 -4.54
C ARG A 57 0.45 18.87 -4.66
N PRO A 58 -0.27 18.23 -3.71
CA PRO A 58 -0.45 16.78 -3.72
C PRO A 58 -1.23 16.26 -4.94
N GLU A 59 -2.12 17.07 -5.51
CA GLU A 59 -2.87 16.75 -6.72
C GLU A 59 -2.04 16.77 -8.00
N ASP A 60 -0.86 17.39 -8.00
CA ASP A 60 0.03 17.40 -9.18
C ASP A 60 0.73 16.04 -9.36
N TYR A 61 0.75 15.21 -8.31
CA TYR A 61 1.39 13.91 -8.37
C TYR A 61 0.47 12.84 -8.95
N ARG A 62 0.64 12.54 -10.24
CA ARG A 62 -0.20 11.59 -10.99
C ARG A 62 -0.26 10.14 -10.46
N TRP A 63 0.63 9.76 -9.54
CA TRP A 63 0.77 8.37 -9.05
C TRP A 63 0.19 8.15 -7.65
N ASN A 64 -0.60 9.09 -7.11
CA ASN A 64 -1.47 8.87 -5.96
C ASN A 64 -2.95 8.92 -6.39
N SER A 65 -3.87 8.56 -5.49
CA SER A 65 -5.30 8.54 -5.80
C SER A 65 -5.83 9.96 -6.04
N LEU A 66 -5.47 10.92 -5.19
CA LEU A 66 -5.92 12.31 -5.32
C LEU A 66 -5.62 12.90 -6.71
N GLY A 67 -4.35 12.85 -7.12
CA GLY A 67 -3.90 13.36 -8.41
C GLY A 67 -4.52 12.61 -9.58
N TYR A 68 -4.63 11.28 -9.51
CA TYR A 68 -5.34 10.51 -10.54
C TYR A 68 -6.79 10.96 -10.69
N HIS A 69 -7.53 11.10 -9.60
CA HIS A 69 -8.93 11.52 -9.62
C HIS A 69 -9.11 12.94 -10.18
N LEU A 70 -8.27 13.90 -9.76
CA LEU A 70 -8.39 15.29 -10.21
C LEU A 70 -7.93 15.49 -11.65
N GLN A 71 -6.82 14.86 -12.06
CA GLN A 71 -6.25 15.05 -13.40
C GLN A 71 -7.01 14.26 -14.48
N THR A 72 -7.64 13.14 -14.11
CA THR A 72 -8.26 12.23 -15.10
C THR A 72 -9.76 12.04 -14.91
N GLN A 73 -10.35 12.62 -13.85
CA GLN A 73 -11.75 12.39 -13.47
C GLN A 73 -12.09 10.90 -13.29
N ASN A 74 -11.10 10.09 -12.86
CA ASN A 74 -11.24 8.65 -12.67
C ASN A 74 -11.74 7.91 -13.94
N LYS A 75 -11.37 8.41 -15.12
CA LYS A 75 -11.89 7.93 -16.42
C LYS A 75 -11.76 6.41 -16.63
N ASP A 76 -10.68 5.81 -16.13
CA ASP A 76 -10.39 4.38 -16.30
C ASP A 76 -10.81 3.55 -15.09
N GLN A 77 -11.49 4.17 -14.10
CA GLN A 77 -11.89 3.50 -12.87
C GLN A 77 -10.73 2.72 -12.22
N PHE A 78 -9.51 3.27 -12.30
CA PHE A 78 -8.27 2.52 -12.16
C PHE A 78 -8.23 1.71 -10.87
N VAL A 79 -8.61 2.29 -9.73
CA VAL A 79 -8.57 1.62 -8.43
C VAL A 79 -9.60 0.50 -8.36
N SER A 80 -10.86 0.73 -8.74
CA SER A 80 -11.92 -0.28 -8.65
C SER A 80 -11.65 -1.44 -9.62
N GLU A 81 -11.25 -1.15 -10.86
CA GLU A 81 -10.94 -2.18 -11.85
C GLU A 81 -9.74 -3.04 -11.43
N ASN A 82 -8.63 -2.41 -11.03
CA ASN A 82 -7.45 -3.16 -10.59
C ASN A 82 -7.70 -3.91 -9.28
N TYR A 83 -8.51 -3.35 -8.38
CA TYR A 83 -8.92 -4.08 -7.18
C TYR A 83 -9.66 -5.37 -7.54
N GLN A 84 -10.64 -5.33 -8.46
CA GLN A 84 -11.32 -6.55 -8.89
C GLN A 84 -10.36 -7.55 -9.53
N ARG A 85 -9.43 -7.08 -10.36
CA ARG A 85 -8.44 -7.92 -11.02
C ARG A 85 -7.51 -8.63 -10.04
N PHE A 86 -7.11 -7.94 -8.96
CA PHE A 86 -6.07 -8.42 -8.05
C PHE A 86 -6.57 -8.78 -6.64
N LYS A 87 -7.87 -8.68 -6.34
CA LYS A 87 -8.41 -8.95 -4.99
C LYS A 87 -8.02 -10.32 -4.45
N HIS A 88 -7.92 -11.31 -5.34
CA HIS A 88 -7.53 -12.67 -5.00
C HIS A 88 -6.10 -12.75 -4.40
N LEU A 89 -5.22 -11.79 -4.73
CA LEU A 89 -3.84 -11.69 -4.22
C LEU A 89 -3.75 -11.10 -2.80
N PHE A 90 -4.84 -10.52 -2.29
CA PHE A 90 -4.89 -9.88 -0.98
C PHE A 90 -5.45 -10.80 0.11
N TYR A 91 -6.03 -11.95 -0.23
CA TYR A 91 -6.49 -12.93 0.77
C TYR A 91 -5.33 -13.55 1.54
N SER A 92 -5.51 -13.67 2.84
CA SER A 92 -4.59 -14.41 3.70
C SER A 92 -5.03 -15.87 3.79
N LYS A 93 -4.12 -16.81 3.50
CA LYS A 93 -4.36 -18.26 3.73
C LYS A 93 -4.45 -18.63 5.21
N HIS A 94 -3.91 -17.79 6.09
CA HIS A 94 -3.85 -18.05 7.53
C HIS A 94 -4.67 -17.01 8.28
N GLU A 95 -5.32 -17.45 9.34
CA GLU A 95 -5.99 -16.59 10.29
C GLU A 95 -4.99 -15.64 10.96
N LYS A 96 -5.42 -14.40 11.19
CA LYS A 96 -4.63 -13.36 11.83
C LYS A 96 -5.46 -12.72 12.93
N LYS A 97 -4.86 -12.49 14.09
CA LYS A 97 -5.49 -11.73 15.17
C LYS A 97 -4.98 -10.28 15.13
N PRO A 98 -5.87 -9.29 14.96
CA PRO A 98 -5.50 -7.88 15.09
C PRO A 98 -4.99 -7.59 16.50
N LYS A 99 -3.89 -6.83 16.60
CA LYS A 99 -3.41 -6.29 17.88
C LYS A 99 -3.27 -4.77 17.76
N PRO A 100 -3.82 -3.98 18.71
CA PRO A 100 -3.72 -2.53 18.64
C PRO A 100 -2.26 -2.09 18.64
N ILE A 101 -1.96 -1.04 17.86
CA ILE A 101 -0.63 -0.44 17.82
C ILE A 101 -0.58 0.66 18.87
N LYS A 102 0.37 0.55 19.82
CA LYS A 102 0.52 1.52 20.90
C LYS A 102 0.72 2.93 20.33
N GLY A 103 -0.13 3.87 20.76
CA GLY A 103 -0.07 5.28 20.35
C GLY A 103 -0.73 5.60 19.01
N LEU A 104 -1.38 4.64 18.35
CA LEU A 104 -2.11 4.85 17.10
C LEU A 104 -3.53 4.29 17.22
N ASP A 105 -4.45 5.14 17.66
CA ASP A 105 -5.84 4.74 17.84
C ASP A 105 -6.49 4.35 16.49
N GLY A 106 -7.31 3.30 16.53
CA GLY A 106 -7.87 2.69 15.31
C GLY A 106 -6.85 2.01 14.39
N MET A 107 -5.59 1.80 14.78
CA MET A 107 -4.62 1.03 13.99
C MET A 107 -4.24 -0.28 14.66
N TYR A 108 -4.28 -1.37 13.89
CA TYR A 108 -3.99 -2.71 14.41
C TYR A 108 -2.95 -3.42 13.54
N SER A 109 -1.91 -3.96 14.15
CA SER A 109 -0.97 -4.85 13.49
C SER A 109 -1.60 -6.22 13.27
N LEU A 110 -1.40 -6.78 12.08
CA LEU A 110 -1.78 -8.16 11.78
C LEU A 110 -0.60 -9.10 12.09
N LYS A 111 -0.58 -9.68 13.29
CA LYS A 111 0.39 -10.75 13.63
C LYS A 111 -0.16 -12.12 13.23
N ARG A 112 0.73 -13.01 12.77
CA ARG A 112 0.38 -14.41 12.53
C ARG A 112 0.17 -15.11 13.88
N LEU A 113 -0.82 -16.00 13.95
CA LEU A 113 -1.11 -16.77 15.16
C LEU A 113 0.08 -17.64 15.62
N SER A 114 0.92 -18.08 14.69
CA SER A 114 2.09 -18.94 14.96
C SER A 114 3.29 -18.23 15.59
N GLU A 115 3.19 -16.95 15.96
CA GLU A 115 4.22 -16.21 16.69
C GLU A 115 3.95 -16.16 18.20
N VAL A 116 3.01 -16.97 18.71
CA VAL A 116 2.90 -17.28 20.13
C VAL A 116 3.72 -18.55 20.36
N ILE A 117 5.00 -18.37 20.67
CA ILE A 117 5.75 -19.31 21.52
C ILE A 117 5.61 -18.76 22.94
#